data_AF-A0A0H2RX50-F1
#
_entry.id   AF-A0A0H2RX50-F1
#
_cell.length_a   1.000
_cell.length_b   1.000
_cell.length_c   1.000
_cell.angle_alpha   90.00
_cell.angle_beta   90.00
_cell.angle_gamma   90.00
#
_symmetry.space_group_name_H-M   'P 1'
#
loop_
_entity.id
_entity.type
_entity.pdbx_description
1 polymer ?
#
loop_
_entity_poly.entity_id
_entity_poly.type
_entity_poly.pdbx_seq_one_letter_code
_entity_poly.pdbx_strand_id
1 'polypeptide(L)'
;MPRVKNTQLNRRGPGRTLDNGFRRLAFLLEVGVGKLAYHAGLGPYAKAERTLSIFDVDDLSGVRVGEKECSLFLGNARSYNPAIQLMAFLAIICLVAASPSHRLTFRRCLGSKYTAQTTIQSWKRHNIFYNRVWKRMHELVSRCLSCSHESNSDIMTSFLELKRHGDWNTRVDFSEFAKILDRCKDIHDYSLTIEFMACGWNGEGLLAYVEECGFRNSILYNCAKAIERGLECAFEFRKLKSRFDYRHFLIFVDHFTSEMRVSARALNREKMGELATLDSKLDVA
;
A
#
# COMPACT_ATOMS: atom_id res chain seq x y z
N MET A 1 3.83 17.08 -11.12
CA MET A 1 3.94 18.27 -11.98
C MET A 1 4.01 17.79 -13.42
N PRO A 2 3.08 18.18 -14.29
CA PRO A 2 3.10 17.76 -15.69
C PRO A 2 4.38 18.28 -16.35
N ARG A 3 5.14 17.38 -16.99
CA ARG A 3 6.25 17.76 -17.89
C ARG A 3 5.61 18.42 -19.11
N VAL A 4 5.67 19.74 -19.16
CA VAL A 4 5.32 20.51 -20.36
C VAL A 4 6.20 20.00 -21.50
N LYS A 5 5.58 19.43 -22.55
CA LYS A 5 6.30 19.06 -23.78
C LYS A 5 6.86 20.36 -24.36
N ASN A 6 8.19 20.49 -24.30
CA ASN A 6 8.91 21.61 -24.89
C ASN A 6 8.74 21.56 -26.41
N THR A 7 7.71 22.23 -26.92
CA THR A 7 7.67 22.63 -28.32
C THR A 7 8.81 23.62 -28.50
N GLN A 8 9.94 23.15 -29.03
CA GLN A 8 11.06 24.02 -29.38
C GLN A 8 10.63 24.89 -30.57
N LEU A 9 9.93 25.98 -30.26
CA LEU A 9 9.70 27.07 -31.19
C LEU A 9 11.08 27.66 -31.49
N ASN A 10 11.63 27.30 -32.64
CA ASN A 10 12.91 27.77 -33.15
C ASN A 10 12.78 29.24 -33.61
N ARG A 11 12.38 30.13 -32.71
CA ARG A 11 12.22 31.56 -32.96
C ARG A 11 13.57 32.25 -32.72
N ARG A 12 14.28 32.56 -33.79
CA ARG A 12 15.35 33.57 -33.78
C ARG A 12 14.67 34.95 -33.72
N GLY A 13 14.78 35.62 -32.57
CA GLY A 13 14.23 36.97 -32.37
C GLY A 13 14.13 37.37 -30.89
N PRO A 14 13.66 38.60 -30.59
CA PRO A 14 13.55 39.17 -29.24
C PRO A 14 12.75 38.33 -28.22
N GLY A 15 11.99 37.33 -28.69
CA GLY A 15 11.32 36.36 -27.82
C GLY A 15 12.27 35.49 -26.98
N ARG A 16 13.53 35.28 -27.41
CA ARG A 16 14.53 34.50 -26.64
C ARG A 16 14.96 35.20 -25.35
N THR A 17 15.08 36.53 -25.36
CA THR A 17 15.46 37.30 -24.17
C THR A 17 14.34 37.32 -23.14
N LEU A 18 13.08 37.38 -23.58
CA LEU A 18 11.93 37.28 -22.68
C LEU A 18 11.78 35.88 -22.06
N ASP A 19 11.91 34.80 -22.84
CA ASP A 19 11.83 33.43 -22.32
C ASP A 19 12.95 33.14 -21.30
N ASN A 20 14.17 33.63 -21.56
CA ASN A 20 15.28 33.56 -20.60
C ASN A 20 15.00 34.37 -19.32
N GLY A 21 14.34 35.52 -19.44
CA GLY A 21 13.93 36.35 -18.30
C GLY A 21 12.91 35.63 -17.40
N PHE A 22 11.85 35.07 -17.99
CA PHE A 22 10.85 34.32 -17.23
C PHE A 22 11.41 33.06 -16.57
N ARG A 23 12.30 32.31 -17.25
CA ARG A 23 12.98 31.16 -16.63
C ARG A 23 13.84 31.55 -15.43
N ARG A 24 14.56 32.67 -15.52
CA ARG A 24 15.35 33.20 -14.38
C ARG A 24 14.45 33.64 -13.23
N LEU A 25 13.34 34.32 -13.51
CA LEU A 25 12.37 34.71 -12.49
C LEU A 25 11.73 33.49 -11.82
N ALA A 26 11.34 32.48 -12.59
CA ALA A 26 10.83 31.21 -12.06
C ALA A 26 11.87 30.52 -11.16
N PHE A 27 13.13 30.46 -11.59
CA PHE A 27 14.22 29.89 -10.79
C PHE A 27 14.46 30.67 -9.49
N LEU A 28 14.48 32.01 -9.53
CA LEU A 28 14.64 32.83 -8.33
C LEU A 28 13.45 32.68 -7.38
N LEU A 29 12.22 32.55 -7.91
CA LEU A 29 11.03 32.26 -7.13
C LEU A 29 11.15 30.87 -6.46
N GLU A 30 11.57 29.85 -7.18
CA GLU A 30 11.80 28.50 -6.64
C GLU A 30 12.86 28.50 -5.52
N VAL A 31 13.96 29.25 -5.70
CA VAL A 31 15.01 29.40 -4.68
C VAL A 31 14.49 30.18 -3.45
N GLY A 32 13.76 31.27 -3.67
CA GLY A 32 13.18 32.11 -2.62
C GLY A 32 12.13 31.37 -1.79
N VAL A 33 11.18 30.71 -2.47
CA VAL A 33 10.18 29.84 -1.83
C VAL A 33 10.86 28.66 -1.14
N GLY A 34 11.92 28.09 -1.72
CA GLY A 34 12.71 27.03 -1.09
C GLY A 34 13.37 27.47 0.23
N LYS A 35 13.94 28.68 0.27
CA LYS A 35 14.52 29.25 1.50
C LYS A 35 13.45 29.55 2.56
N LEU A 36 12.31 30.11 2.16
CA LEU A 36 11.18 30.36 3.07
C LEU A 36 10.61 29.05 3.62
N ALA A 37 10.44 28.03 2.78
CA ALA A 37 10.01 26.70 3.19
C ALA A 37 11.03 26.04 4.15
N TYR A 38 12.32 26.19 3.89
CA TYR A 38 13.37 25.71 4.80
C TYR A 38 13.30 26.39 6.17
N HIS A 39 13.15 27.71 6.22
CA HIS A 39 12.97 28.47 7.46
C HIS A 39 11.65 28.16 8.17
N ALA A 40 10.60 27.80 7.44
CA ALA A 40 9.34 27.30 7.99
C ALA A 40 9.44 25.83 8.49
N GLY A 41 10.62 25.21 8.46
CA GLY A 41 10.81 23.83 8.92
C GLY A 41 10.29 22.76 7.95
N LEU A 42 10.00 23.12 6.69
CA LEU A 42 9.54 22.18 5.65
C LEU A 42 10.70 21.45 4.96
N GLY A 43 11.95 21.88 5.19
CA GLY A 43 13.15 21.24 4.61
C GLY A 43 13.25 19.74 4.89
N PRO A 44 13.11 19.28 6.15
CA PRO A 44 13.07 17.86 6.49
C PRO A 44 11.94 17.10 5.78
N TYR A 45 10.75 17.70 5.65
CA TYR A 45 9.62 17.10 4.95
C TYR A 45 9.92 16.93 3.46
N ALA A 46 10.38 17.99 2.77
CA ALA A 46 10.72 17.93 1.35
C ALA A 46 11.87 16.94 1.07
N LYS A 47 12.86 16.85 1.98
CA LYS A 47 13.94 15.86 1.89
C LYS A 47 13.38 14.44 2.04
N ALA A 48 12.55 14.20 3.06
CA ALA A 48 11.92 12.91 3.28
C ALA A 48 11.03 12.52 2.09
N GLU A 49 10.18 13.43 1.60
CA GLU A 49 9.33 13.20 0.43
C GLU A 49 10.18 12.81 -0.78
N ARG A 50 11.25 13.55 -1.11
CA ARG A 50 12.13 13.18 -2.24
C ARG A 50 12.74 11.80 -2.05
N THR A 51 13.32 11.54 -0.89
CA THR A 51 13.97 10.27 -0.56
C THR A 51 12.99 9.09 -0.64
N LEU A 52 11.80 9.26 -0.09
CA LEU A 52 10.80 8.21 0.00
C LEU A 52 10.06 8.05 -1.34
N SER A 53 9.91 9.10 -2.13
CA SER A 53 9.28 9.07 -3.47
C SER A 53 10.10 8.34 -4.55
N ILE A 54 11.37 8.03 -4.29
CA ILE A 54 12.19 7.20 -5.20
C ILE A 54 11.61 5.79 -5.32
N PHE A 55 10.79 5.38 -4.35
CA PHE A 55 10.21 4.06 -4.22
C PHE A 55 8.74 4.07 -4.66
N ASP A 56 8.48 4.68 -5.82
CA ASP A 56 7.16 4.63 -6.44
C ASP A 56 6.76 3.17 -6.64
N VAL A 57 5.57 2.80 -6.15
CA VAL A 57 5.20 1.41 -5.89
C VAL A 57 5.13 0.58 -7.18
N ASP A 58 4.86 1.25 -8.30
CA ASP A 58 4.76 0.65 -9.63
C ASP A 58 6.08 -0.01 -10.09
N ASP A 59 7.24 0.34 -9.51
CA ASP A 59 8.57 -0.21 -9.87
C ASP A 59 9.20 -1.07 -8.76
N LEU A 60 8.49 -1.33 -7.65
CA LEU A 60 9.10 -1.97 -6.48
C LEU A 60 9.44 -3.46 -6.66
N SER A 61 8.89 -4.14 -7.67
CA SER A 61 9.14 -5.57 -7.91
C SER A 61 10.59 -5.87 -8.28
N GLY A 62 11.36 -4.88 -8.76
CA GLY A 62 12.78 -5.02 -9.10
C GLY A 62 13.76 -4.35 -8.13
N VAL A 63 13.26 -3.53 -7.19
CA VAL A 63 14.13 -2.71 -6.34
C VAL A 63 14.75 -3.56 -5.24
N ARG A 64 16.05 -3.83 -5.37
CA ARG A 64 16.86 -4.40 -4.28
C ARG A 64 17.12 -3.32 -3.24
N VAL A 65 16.47 -3.44 -2.08
CA VAL A 65 16.69 -2.52 -0.96
C VAL A 65 17.83 -3.05 -0.10
N GLY A 66 18.93 -2.29 -0.03
CA GLY A 66 20.06 -2.58 0.84
C GLY A 66 19.85 -2.06 2.27
N GLU A 67 20.82 -2.34 3.13
CA GLU A 67 20.78 -1.91 4.54
C GLU A 67 20.82 -0.38 4.68
N LYS A 68 21.45 0.32 3.74
CA LYS A 68 21.52 1.79 3.71
C LYS A 68 20.14 2.40 3.49
N GLU A 69 19.39 1.88 2.52
CA GLU A 69 18.03 2.31 2.21
C GLU A 69 17.09 1.96 3.37
N CYS A 70 17.15 0.72 3.89
CA CYS A 70 16.40 0.32 5.08
C CYS A 70 16.65 1.25 6.27
N SER A 71 17.91 1.59 6.55
CA SER A 71 18.28 2.52 7.62
C SER A 71 17.68 3.92 7.41
N LEU A 72 17.59 4.38 6.16
CA LEU A 72 16.99 5.65 5.80
C LEU A 72 15.49 5.69 6.06
N PHE A 73 14.76 4.63 5.68
CA PHE A 73 13.34 4.48 6.00
C PHE A 73 13.09 4.44 7.51
N LEU A 74 13.88 3.66 8.24
CA LEU A 74 13.79 3.56 9.71
C LEU A 74 14.13 4.90 10.39
N GLY A 75 15.06 5.67 9.83
CA GLY A 75 15.36 7.04 10.27
C GLY A 75 14.15 7.97 10.11
N ASN A 76 13.47 7.91 8.96
CA ASN A 76 12.25 8.70 8.71
C ASN A 76 11.07 8.23 9.59
N ALA A 77 10.93 6.93 9.84
CA ALA A 77 9.96 6.36 10.76
C ALA A 77 10.10 6.90 12.20
N ARG A 78 11.33 7.29 12.59
CA ARG A 78 11.65 7.94 13.88
C ARG A 78 11.48 9.47 13.87
N SER A 79 11.04 10.08 12.77
CA SER A 79 10.86 11.53 12.70
C SER A 79 9.88 12.06 13.76
N TYR A 80 10.08 13.30 14.20
CA TYR A 80 9.10 14.00 15.05
C TYR A 80 7.88 14.49 14.27
N ASN A 81 7.93 14.49 12.93
CA ASN A 81 6.82 14.91 12.08
C ASN A 81 5.95 13.69 11.71
N PRO A 82 4.68 13.61 12.14
CA PRO A 82 3.80 12.48 11.86
C PRO A 82 3.61 12.18 10.38
N ALA A 83 3.64 13.19 9.50
CA ALA A 83 3.51 12.97 8.07
C ALA A 83 4.74 12.27 7.48
N ILE A 84 5.94 12.61 7.97
CA ILE A 84 7.18 11.90 7.58
C ILE A 84 7.15 10.45 8.06
N GLN A 85 6.69 10.23 9.31
CA GLN A 85 6.52 8.87 9.82
C GLN A 85 5.54 8.07 8.98
N LEU A 86 4.41 8.66 8.62
CA LEU A 86 3.37 8.01 7.81
C LEU A 86 3.89 7.59 6.43
N MET A 87 4.63 8.48 5.74
CA MET A 87 5.28 8.15 4.46
C MET A 87 6.29 7.01 4.63
N ALA A 88 7.07 7.02 5.70
CA ALA A 88 8.03 5.96 5.98
C ALA A 88 7.35 4.61 6.28
N PHE A 89 6.26 4.62 7.07
CA PHE A 89 5.50 3.40 7.38
C PHE A 89 4.93 2.78 6.12
N LEU A 90 4.29 3.58 5.26
CA LEU A 90 3.77 3.11 3.98
C LEU A 90 4.87 2.51 3.12
N ALA A 91 6.00 3.21 2.95
CA ALA A 91 7.11 2.70 2.15
C ALA A 91 7.66 1.37 2.68
N ILE A 92 7.80 1.22 4.00
CA ILE A 92 8.24 -0.05 4.61
C ILE A 92 7.23 -1.16 4.32
N ILE A 93 5.94 -0.90 4.53
CA ILE A 93 4.86 -1.88 4.29
C ILE A 93 4.87 -2.31 2.82
N CYS A 94 4.89 -1.37 1.88
CA CYS A 94 4.93 -1.67 0.44
C CYS A 94 6.19 -2.44 0.05
N LEU A 95 7.37 -2.11 0.60
CA LEU A 95 8.61 -2.83 0.30
C LEU A 95 8.60 -4.27 0.81
N VAL A 96 8.02 -4.51 1.98
CA VAL A 96 7.90 -5.86 2.52
C VAL A 96 6.78 -6.63 1.82
N ALA A 97 5.69 -5.97 1.43
CA ALA A 97 4.62 -6.57 0.62
C ALA A 97 5.14 -6.99 -0.77
N ALA A 98 5.88 -6.08 -1.41
CA ALA A 98 6.52 -6.32 -2.71
C ALA A 98 7.62 -7.37 -2.61
N SER A 99 8.38 -7.42 -1.50
CA SER A 99 9.31 -8.51 -1.22
C SER A 99 9.47 -8.81 0.27
N PRO A 100 8.87 -9.90 0.78
CA PRO A 100 8.96 -10.25 2.20
C PRO A 100 10.37 -10.46 2.74
N SER A 101 11.34 -10.75 1.86
CA SER A 101 12.75 -10.83 2.23
C SER A 101 13.29 -9.52 2.81
N HIS A 102 12.75 -8.36 2.39
CA HIS A 102 13.13 -7.05 2.93
C HIS A 102 12.83 -6.92 4.43
N ARG A 103 11.87 -7.69 4.97
CA ARG A 103 11.64 -7.74 6.43
C ARG A 103 12.94 -8.09 7.16
N LEU A 104 13.70 -9.06 6.66
CA LEU A 104 14.96 -9.47 7.28
C LEU A 104 16.00 -8.35 7.23
N THR A 105 16.08 -7.60 6.13
CA THR A 105 16.98 -6.44 6.01
C THR A 105 16.58 -5.34 7.00
N PHE A 106 15.29 -5.00 7.09
CA PHE A 106 14.80 -4.04 8.08
C PHE A 106 15.09 -4.48 9.51
N ARG A 107 14.92 -5.77 9.82
CA ARG A 107 15.25 -6.35 11.13
C ARG A 107 16.72 -6.17 11.48
N ARG A 108 17.63 -6.46 10.54
CA ARG A 108 19.07 -6.24 10.74
C ARG A 108 19.37 -4.78 11.05
N CYS A 109 18.77 -3.84 10.31
CA CYS A 109 18.95 -2.41 10.53
C CYS A 109 18.32 -1.89 11.84
N LEU A 110 17.27 -2.54 12.36
CA LEU A 110 16.74 -2.23 13.69
C LEU A 110 17.71 -2.61 14.82
N GLY A 111 18.60 -3.57 14.56
CA GLY A 111 19.57 -4.10 15.52
C GLY A 111 18.95 -5.12 16.50
N SER A 112 19.82 -5.81 17.25
CA SER A 112 19.44 -6.86 18.21
C SER A 112 19.24 -6.37 19.64
N LYS A 113 19.58 -5.10 19.94
CA LYS A 113 19.63 -4.58 21.32
C LYS A 113 18.25 -4.51 22.00
N TYR A 114 17.19 -4.32 21.20
CA TYR A 114 15.80 -4.28 21.66
C TYR A 114 14.92 -5.09 20.71
N THR A 115 13.77 -5.55 21.20
CA THR A 115 12.79 -6.18 20.30
C THR A 115 12.34 -5.17 19.24
N ALA A 116 11.98 -5.66 18.05
CA ALA A 116 11.42 -4.82 17.00
C ALA A 116 10.21 -4.03 17.53
N GLN A 117 9.36 -4.69 18.34
CA GLN A 117 8.20 -4.08 18.97
C GLN A 117 8.56 -2.89 19.87
N THR A 118 9.53 -3.04 20.78
CA THR A 118 9.98 -1.94 21.65
C THR A 118 10.54 -0.78 20.82
N THR A 119 11.32 -1.10 19.79
CA THR A 119 11.89 -0.08 18.90
C THR A 119 10.80 0.68 18.14
N ILE A 120 9.79 -0.02 17.63
CA ILE A 120 8.69 0.58 16.86
C ILE A 120 7.77 1.40 17.78
N GLN A 121 7.51 0.95 19.00
CA GLN A 121 6.77 1.71 20.00
C GLN A 121 7.46 3.04 20.34
N SER A 122 8.81 3.08 20.34
CA SER A 122 9.58 4.31 20.59
C SER A 122 9.41 5.38 19.51
N TRP A 123 8.87 5.03 18.34
CA TRP A 123 8.61 6.01 17.28
C TRP A 123 7.47 6.96 17.64
N LYS A 124 6.56 6.54 18.53
CA LYS A 124 5.51 7.39 19.05
C LYS A 124 6.12 8.43 19.99
N ARG A 125 5.82 9.71 19.75
CA ARG A 125 6.29 10.84 20.56
C ARG A 125 5.25 11.20 21.61
N HIS A 126 5.73 11.44 22.83
CA HIS A 126 4.93 12.07 23.86
C HIS A 126 4.53 13.49 23.38
N ASN A 127 3.31 13.92 23.69
CA ASN A 127 2.75 15.23 23.33
C ASN A 127 2.42 15.46 21.83
N ILE A 128 2.44 14.42 20.99
CA ILE A 128 1.94 14.51 19.62
C ILE A 128 0.57 13.85 19.51
N PHE A 129 -0.40 14.57 18.95
CA PHE A 129 -1.70 14.00 18.63
C PHE A 129 -1.62 13.21 17.32
N TYR A 130 -1.83 11.90 17.41
CA TYR A 130 -1.85 11.01 16.27
C TYR A 130 -3.29 10.70 15.84
N ASN A 131 -3.58 10.94 14.56
CA ASN A 131 -4.87 10.61 13.96
C ASN A 131 -5.03 9.07 13.79
N ARG A 132 -6.24 8.63 13.40
CA ARG A 132 -6.56 7.21 13.25
C ARG A 132 -5.71 6.51 12.19
N VAL A 133 -5.45 7.19 11.07
CA VAL A 133 -4.64 6.66 9.96
C VAL A 133 -3.19 6.40 10.39
N TRP A 134 -2.58 7.35 11.11
CA TRP A 134 -1.24 7.16 11.66
C TRP A 134 -1.18 5.95 12.59
N LYS A 135 -2.14 5.82 13.52
CA LYS A 135 -2.18 4.68 14.47
C LYS A 135 -2.31 3.35 13.73
N ARG A 136 -3.13 3.31 12.68
CA ARG A 136 -3.28 2.11 11.85
C ARG A 136 -1.98 1.76 11.13
N MET A 137 -1.34 2.71 10.45
CA MET A 137 -0.09 2.45 9.74
C MET A 137 1.05 2.07 10.68
N HIS A 138 1.08 2.66 11.89
CA HIS A 138 2.00 2.28 12.96
C HIS A 138 1.79 0.83 13.39
N GLU A 139 0.55 0.38 13.56
CA GLU A 139 0.23 -1.01 13.89
C GLU A 139 0.63 -1.97 12.75
N LEU A 140 0.34 -1.62 11.49
CA LEU A 140 0.70 -2.43 10.33
C LEU A 140 2.21 -2.60 10.19
N VAL A 141 2.98 -1.51 10.28
CA VAL A 141 4.44 -1.60 10.24
C VAL A 141 4.99 -2.35 11.45
N SER A 142 4.35 -2.24 12.62
CA SER A 142 4.71 -3.01 13.80
C SER A 142 4.59 -4.50 13.55
N ARG A 143 3.46 -4.96 13.00
CA ARG A 143 3.25 -6.38 12.66
C ARG A 143 4.17 -6.85 11.55
N CYS A 144 4.36 -6.01 10.53
CA CYS A 144 5.24 -6.28 9.40
C CYS A 144 6.69 -6.56 9.84
N LEU A 145 7.21 -5.79 10.81
CA LEU A 145 8.60 -5.90 11.26
C LEU A 145 8.78 -6.73 12.54
N SER A 146 7.71 -6.97 13.30
CA SER A 146 7.75 -7.83 14.50
C SER A 146 8.06 -9.27 14.14
N CYS A 147 8.54 -10.04 15.10
CA CYS A 147 8.90 -11.44 14.91
C CYS A 147 8.20 -12.25 15.98
N SER A 148 7.07 -12.89 15.67
CA SER A 148 6.58 -13.93 16.57
C SER A 148 7.26 -15.24 16.17
N HIS A 149 8.42 -15.53 16.75
CA HIS A 149 8.88 -16.93 16.78
C HIS A 149 7.91 -17.82 17.57
N GLU A 150 7.01 -17.22 18.34
CA GLU A 150 6.13 -17.90 19.29
C GLU A 150 4.68 -18.05 18.82
N SER A 151 4.32 -17.57 17.62
CA SER A 151 2.94 -17.74 17.13
C SER A 151 2.89 -18.44 15.79
N ASN A 152 2.26 -19.60 15.76
CA ASN A 152 1.88 -20.38 14.56
C ASN A 152 0.92 -19.62 13.61
N SER A 153 0.67 -18.34 13.86
CA SER A 153 -0.23 -17.47 13.11
C SER A 153 0.47 -16.25 12.52
N ASP A 154 1.80 -16.28 12.34
CA ASP A 154 2.49 -15.17 11.69
C ASP A 154 2.06 -15.14 10.21
N ILE A 155 1.18 -14.20 9.87
CA ILE A 155 0.74 -13.92 8.49
C ILE A 155 1.93 -13.73 7.59
N MET A 156 3.00 -13.12 8.11
CA MET A 156 4.20 -12.90 7.33
C MET A 156 4.93 -14.21 7.01
N THR A 157 4.90 -15.19 7.92
CA THR A 157 5.43 -16.54 7.63
C THR A 157 4.59 -17.22 6.56
N SER A 158 3.25 -17.15 6.66
CA SER A 158 2.35 -17.71 5.65
C SER A 158 2.57 -17.06 4.27
N PHE A 159 2.83 -15.75 4.24
CA PHE A 159 3.12 -15.03 2.99
C PHE A 159 4.52 -15.34 2.44
N LEU A 160 5.52 -15.50 3.30
CA LEU A 160 6.86 -15.96 2.91
C LEU A 160 6.82 -17.36 2.29
N GLU A 161 6.03 -18.27 2.88
CA GLU A 161 5.81 -19.62 2.35
C GLU A 161 5.15 -19.56 0.98
N LEU A 162 4.05 -18.80 0.86
CA LEU A 162 3.37 -18.59 -0.42
C LEU A 162 4.32 -18.09 -1.51
N LYS A 163 5.18 -17.12 -1.16
CA LYS A 163 6.21 -16.58 -2.07
C LYS A 163 7.32 -17.57 -2.40
N ARG A 164 7.70 -18.48 -1.50
CA ARG A 164 8.77 -19.46 -1.74
C ARG A 164 8.39 -20.49 -2.81
N HIS A 165 7.09 -20.74 -2.97
CA HIS A 165 6.56 -21.74 -3.90
C HIS A 165 6.25 -21.19 -5.30
N GLY A 166 6.28 -19.87 -5.51
CA GLY A 166 6.04 -19.23 -6.82
C GLY A 166 7.24 -18.43 -7.34
N ASP A 167 7.32 -18.24 -8.66
CA ASP A 167 8.20 -17.20 -9.24
C ASP A 167 7.59 -15.83 -8.92
N TRP A 168 8.40 -14.81 -8.68
CA TRP A 168 7.92 -13.45 -8.35
C TRP A 168 7.02 -12.86 -9.44
N ASN A 169 7.14 -13.38 -10.66
CA ASN A 169 6.32 -13.01 -11.81
C ASN A 169 4.96 -13.73 -11.85
N THR A 170 4.83 -14.88 -11.17
CA THR A 170 3.56 -15.60 -11.09
C THR A 170 2.75 -14.99 -9.94
N ARG A 171 1.89 -14.05 -10.32
CA ARG A 171 0.84 -13.57 -9.43
C ARG A 171 -0.02 -14.75 -8.98
N VAL A 172 -0.46 -14.70 -7.73
CA VAL A 172 -1.18 -15.80 -7.05
C VAL A 172 -2.69 -15.56 -7.14
N ASP A 173 -3.48 -16.62 -7.25
CA ASP A 173 -4.94 -16.55 -7.20
C ASP A 173 -5.49 -16.21 -5.80
N PHE A 174 -6.78 -15.91 -5.72
CA PHE A 174 -7.44 -15.61 -4.45
C PHE A 174 -7.48 -16.81 -3.49
N SER A 175 -7.51 -18.05 -3.99
CA SER A 175 -7.69 -19.25 -3.16
C SER A 175 -6.52 -19.48 -2.20
N GLU A 176 -5.30 -19.19 -2.65
CA GLU A 176 -4.12 -19.24 -1.80
C GLU A 176 -4.11 -18.11 -0.75
N PHE A 177 -4.55 -16.90 -1.14
CA PHE A 177 -4.74 -15.82 -0.18
C PHE A 177 -5.85 -16.12 0.82
N ALA A 178 -6.90 -16.82 0.44
CA ALA A 178 -7.99 -17.22 1.34
C ALA A 178 -7.46 -18.06 2.50
N LYS A 179 -6.49 -18.95 2.27
CA LYS A 179 -5.83 -19.73 3.33
C LYS A 179 -5.07 -18.84 4.33
N ILE A 180 -4.49 -17.73 3.88
CA ILE A 180 -3.83 -16.74 4.74
C ILE A 180 -4.87 -15.90 5.49
N LEU A 181 -5.92 -15.49 4.79
CA LEU A 181 -7.01 -14.68 5.33
C LEU A 181 -7.80 -15.42 6.42
N ASP A 182 -7.94 -16.75 6.31
CA ASP A 182 -8.56 -17.59 7.33
C ASP A 182 -7.78 -17.60 8.65
N ARG A 183 -6.46 -17.40 8.59
CA ARG A 183 -5.57 -17.34 9.76
C ARG A 183 -5.52 -15.95 10.40
N CYS A 184 -6.15 -14.94 9.80
CA CYS A 184 -6.15 -13.57 10.32
C CYS A 184 -6.95 -13.49 11.63
N LYS A 185 -6.31 -13.02 12.71
CA LYS A 185 -6.96 -12.95 14.03
C LYS A 185 -7.82 -11.73 14.22
N ASP A 186 -7.47 -10.66 13.53
CA ASP A 186 -8.14 -9.37 13.65
C ASP A 186 -8.06 -8.56 12.36
N ILE A 187 -8.66 -7.38 12.39
CA ILE A 187 -8.75 -6.49 11.23
C ILE A 187 -7.41 -5.88 10.78
N HIS A 188 -6.39 -5.85 11.64
CA HIS A 188 -5.04 -5.37 11.27
C HIS A 188 -4.29 -6.45 10.50
N ASP A 189 -4.49 -7.71 10.89
CA ASP A 189 -4.05 -8.89 10.15
C ASP A 189 -4.65 -8.95 8.75
N TYR A 190 -5.96 -8.73 8.63
CA TYR A 190 -6.63 -8.58 7.32
C TYR A 190 -6.05 -7.40 6.53
N SER A 191 -5.89 -6.23 7.18
CA SER A 191 -5.35 -5.04 6.51
C SER A 191 -3.95 -5.30 5.95
N LEU A 192 -3.07 -5.97 6.70
CA LEU A 192 -1.72 -6.30 6.24
C LEU A 192 -1.76 -7.33 5.09
N THR A 193 -2.62 -8.34 5.19
CA THR A 193 -2.81 -9.33 4.11
C THR A 193 -3.32 -8.67 2.83
N ILE A 194 -4.21 -7.68 2.93
CA ILE A 194 -4.69 -6.92 1.77
C ILE A 194 -3.56 -6.14 1.08
N GLU A 195 -2.60 -5.58 1.83
CA GLU A 195 -1.40 -4.94 1.21
C GLU A 195 -0.59 -5.97 0.42
N PHE A 196 -0.45 -7.19 0.94
CA PHE A 196 0.23 -8.29 0.25
C PHE A 196 -0.52 -8.73 -1.00
N MET A 197 -1.84 -8.85 -0.91
CA MET A 197 -2.70 -9.13 -2.06
C MET A 197 -2.60 -8.03 -3.11
N ALA A 198 -2.55 -6.76 -2.72
CA ALA A 198 -2.41 -5.65 -3.65
C ALA A 198 -1.12 -5.71 -4.48
N CYS A 199 -0.07 -6.34 -3.95
CA CYS A 199 1.18 -6.57 -4.67
C CYS A 199 1.25 -7.94 -5.37
N GLY A 200 0.48 -8.94 -4.92
CA GLY A 200 0.70 -10.33 -5.31
C GLY A 200 -0.49 -11.03 -5.99
N TRP A 201 -1.70 -10.48 -5.93
CA TRP A 201 -2.90 -11.10 -6.49
C TRP A 201 -2.98 -10.94 -8.01
N ASN A 202 -3.33 -12.01 -8.72
CA ASN A 202 -3.47 -12.02 -10.18
C ASN A 202 -4.83 -11.47 -10.66
N GLY A 203 -5.79 -11.27 -9.76
CA GLY A 203 -7.15 -10.87 -10.09
C GLY A 203 -8.10 -12.05 -10.33
N GLU A 204 -7.63 -13.28 -10.22
CA GLU A 204 -8.40 -14.51 -10.49
C GLU A 204 -8.72 -15.27 -9.19
N GLY A 205 -9.57 -16.30 -9.31
CA GLY A 205 -9.92 -17.22 -8.23
C GLY A 205 -10.99 -16.71 -7.25
N LEU A 206 -11.30 -15.40 -7.25
CA LEU A 206 -12.33 -14.86 -6.36
C LEU A 206 -13.73 -15.37 -6.73
N LEU A 207 -14.04 -15.48 -8.03
CA LEU A 207 -15.32 -16.03 -8.49
C LEU A 207 -15.54 -17.46 -7.99
N ALA A 208 -14.59 -18.36 -8.26
CA ALA A 208 -14.66 -19.76 -7.82
C ALA A 208 -14.79 -19.86 -6.30
N TYR A 209 -14.07 -19.03 -5.55
CA TYR A 209 -14.18 -18.98 -4.10
C TYR A 209 -15.58 -18.53 -3.62
N VAL A 210 -16.18 -17.54 -4.28
CA VAL A 210 -17.52 -17.06 -3.94
C VAL A 210 -18.60 -18.10 -4.29
N GLU A 211 -18.44 -18.84 -5.38
CA GLU A 211 -19.32 -19.95 -5.75
C GLU A 211 -19.26 -21.07 -4.71
N GLU A 212 -18.07 -21.43 -4.26
CA GLU A 212 -17.86 -22.48 -3.25
C GLU A 212 -18.33 -22.07 -1.85
N CYS A 213 -17.96 -20.88 -1.40
CA CYS A 213 -18.14 -20.45 -0.01
C CYS A 213 -19.35 -19.53 0.22
N GLY A 214 -19.91 -18.96 -0.84
CA GLY A 214 -21.01 -18.00 -0.79
C GLY A 214 -20.62 -16.59 -0.33
N PHE A 215 -21.48 -15.61 -0.63
CA PHE A 215 -21.28 -14.19 -0.27
C PHE A 215 -21.25 -13.88 1.22
N ARG A 216 -21.86 -14.73 2.05
CA ARG A 216 -21.95 -14.53 3.50
C ARG A 216 -20.71 -15.05 4.23
N ASN A 217 -19.68 -15.47 3.50
CA ASN A 217 -18.43 -15.91 4.06
C ASN A 217 -17.75 -14.77 4.86
N SER A 218 -17.28 -15.09 6.07
CA SER A 218 -16.67 -14.12 6.99
C SER A 218 -15.36 -13.52 6.48
N ILE A 219 -14.57 -14.27 5.69
CA ILE A 219 -13.34 -13.78 5.08
C ILE A 219 -13.66 -12.65 4.11
N LEU A 220 -14.64 -12.83 3.22
CA LEU A 220 -15.04 -11.78 2.26
C LEU A 220 -15.53 -10.51 2.96
N TYR A 221 -16.32 -10.67 4.03
CA TYR A 221 -16.79 -9.55 4.84
C TYR A 221 -15.63 -8.79 5.52
N ASN A 222 -14.68 -9.51 6.10
CA ASN A 222 -13.52 -8.90 6.75
C ASN A 222 -12.56 -8.25 5.73
N CYS A 223 -12.40 -8.83 4.54
CA CYS A 223 -11.70 -8.22 3.42
C CYS A 223 -12.35 -6.89 3.03
N ALA A 224 -13.67 -6.86 2.85
CA ALA A 224 -14.40 -5.62 2.53
C ALA A 224 -14.18 -4.53 3.59
N LYS A 225 -14.22 -4.88 4.88
CA LYS A 225 -13.90 -3.95 5.98
C LYS A 225 -12.46 -3.46 5.95
N ALA A 226 -11.51 -4.34 5.66
CA ALA A 226 -10.09 -3.97 5.57
C ALA A 226 -9.83 -3.04 4.38
N ILE A 227 -10.50 -3.29 3.25
CA ILE A 227 -10.50 -2.45 2.05
C ILE A 227 -11.08 -1.07 2.35
N GLU A 228 -12.27 -1.01 2.98
CA GLU A 228 -12.91 0.25 3.37
C GLU A 228 -11.97 1.11 4.20
N ARG A 229 -11.37 0.53 5.24
CA ARG A 229 -10.35 1.23 6.05
C ARG A 229 -9.18 1.66 5.17
N GLY A 230 -8.70 0.81 4.25
CA GLY A 230 -7.61 1.11 3.33
C GLY A 230 -7.90 2.35 2.49
N LEU A 231 -9.13 2.50 2.00
CA LEU A 231 -9.60 3.69 1.30
C LEU A 231 -9.56 4.92 2.19
N GLU A 232 -9.95 4.84 3.47
CA GLU A 232 -9.82 5.96 4.42
C GLU A 232 -8.37 6.44 4.52
N CYS A 233 -7.40 5.51 4.59
CA CYS A 233 -5.98 5.86 4.56
C CYS A 233 -5.60 6.55 3.25
N ALA A 234 -6.02 6.00 2.10
CA ALA A 234 -5.75 6.55 0.78
C ALA A 234 -6.23 8.02 0.65
N PHE A 235 -7.43 8.30 1.16
CA PHE A 235 -7.98 9.66 1.18
C PHE A 235 -7.14 10.61 2.04
N GLU A 236 -6.66 10.19 3.21
CA GLU A 236 -5.80 11.01 4.05
C GLU A 236 -4.42 11.26 3.41
N PHE A 237 -3.81 10.26 2.76
CA PHE A 237 -2.57 10.46 2.00
C PHE A 237 -2.76 11.49 0.87
N ARG A 238 -3.89 11.44 0.17
CA ARG A 238 -4.22 12.43 -0.86
C ARG A 238 -4.33 13.85 -0.29
N LYS A 239 -4.88 14.02 0.92
CA LYS A 239 -4.96 15.33 1.60
C LYS A 239 -3.58 15.88 1.94
N LEU A 240 -2.62 15.02 2.28
CA LEU A 240 -1.24 15.42 2.56
C LEU A 240 -0.49 15.92 1.32
N LYS A 241 -1.10 15.85 0.12
CA LYS A 241 -0.48 16.17 -1.18
C LYS A 241 0.86 15.44 -1.38
N SER A 242 1.06 14.34 -0.67
CA SER A 242 2.28 13.55 -0.81
C SER A 242 2.33 12.95 -2.20
N ARG A 243 3.51 12.92 -2.81
CA ARG A 243 3.73 12.17 -4.06
C ARG A 243 3.61 10.65 -3.91
N PHE A 244 3.41 10.14 -2.70
CA PHE A 244 3.10 8.74 -2.48
C PHE A 244 1.77 8.39 -3.12
N ASP A 245 1.84 7.67 -4.23
CA ASP A 245 0.68 7.13 -4.91
C ASP A 245 0.34 5.77 -4.28
N TYR A 246 -0.84 5.68 -3.67
CA TYR A 246 -1.37 4.42 -3.15
C TYR A 246 -2.07 3.63 -4.27
N ARG A 247 -1.48 3.70 -5.47
CA ARG A 247 -2.07 3.26 -6.74
C ARG A 247 -2.31 1.77 -6.78
N HIS A 248 -1.31 0.99 -6.37
CA HIS A 248 -1.38 -0.47 -6.31
C HIS A 248 -2.58 -0.93 -5.48
N PHE A 249 -2.81 -0.31 -4.31
CA PHE A 249 -3.98 -0.59 -3.50
C PHE A 249 -5.28 -0.19 -4.22
N LEU A 250 -5.34 0.96 -4.88
CA LEU A 250 -6.53 1.37 -5.63
C LEU A 250 -6.83 0.44 -6.83
N ILE A 251 -5.80 0.00 -7.55
CA ILE A 251 -5.91 -1.00 -8.62
C ILE A 251 -6.46 -2.30 -8.06
N PHE A 252 -5.92 -2.76 -6.93
CA PHE A 252 -6.41 -3.94 -6.23
C PHE A 252 -7.89 -3.81 -5.86
N VAL A 253 -8.32 -2.66 -5.31
CA VAL A 253 -9.72 -2.42 -4.95
C VAL A 253 -10.63 -2.46 -6.17
N ASP A 254 -10.20 -1.88 -7.30
CA ASP A 254 -10.97 -1.92 -8.55
C ASP A 254 -11.16 -3.36 -9.03
N HIS A 255 -10.08 -4.15 -9.10
CA HIS A 255 -10.15 -5.57 -9.45
C HIS A 255 -11.03 -6.36 -8.48
N PHE A 256 -10.84 -6.20 -7.17
CA PHE A 256 -11.61 -6.91 -6.16
C PHE A 256 -13.11 -6.61 -6.27
N THR A 257 -13.47 -5.34 -6.41
CA THR A 257 -14.88 -4.94 -6.53
C THR A 257 -15.49 -5.35 -7.87
N SER A 258 -14.72 -5.36 -8.95
CA SER A 258 -15.15 -5.88 -10.25
C SER A 258 -15.50 -7.37 -10.15
N GLU A 259 -14.59 -8.18 -9.63
CA GLU A 259 -14.78 -9.62 -9.46
C GLU A 259 -15.98 -9.92 -8.54
N MET A 260 -16.10 -9.25 -7.39
CA MET A 260 -17.26 -9.41 -6.51
C MET A 260 -18.60 -9.11 -7.21
N ARG A 261 -18.64 -8.12 -8.11
CA ARG A 261 -19.86 -7.83 -8.90
C ARG A 261 -20.15 -8.91 -9.93
N VAL A 262 -19.12 -9.46 -10.57
CA VAL A 262 -19.26 -10.57 -11.52
C VAL A 262 -19.85 -11.79 -10.80
N SER A 263 -19.28 -12.17 -9.65
CA SER A 263 -19.79 -13.27 -8.82
C SER A 263 -21.23 -13.05 -8.38
N ALA A 264 -21.61 -11.80 -8.09
CA ALA A 264 -22.97 -11.49 -7.62
C ALA A 264 -24.00 -11.70 -8.72
N ARG A 265 -23.62 -11.39 -9.96
CA ARG A 265 -24.48 -11.61 -11.13
C ARG A 265 -24.56 -13.09 -11.48
N ALA A 266 -23.46 -13.84 -11.38
CA ALA A 266 -23.44 -15.27 -11.63
C ALA A 266 -24.42 -16.01 -10.71
N LEU A 267 -24.29 -15.82 -9.39
CA LEU A 267 -25.15 -16.48 -8.40
C LEU A 267 -26.64 -16.06 -8.49
N ASN A 268 -26.92 -14.82 -8.89
CA ASN A 268 -28.31 -14.40 -9.12
C ASN A 268 -28.93 -15.09 -10.35
N ARG A 269 -28.15 -15.35 -11.41
CA ARG A 269 -28.65 -16.05 -12.59
C ARG A 269 -28.97 -17.51 -12.28
N GLU A 270 -28.12 -18.17 -11.51
CA GLU A 270 -28.35 -19.56 -11.07
C GLU A 270 -29.63 -19.67 -10.26
N LYS A 271 -29.82 -18.81 -9.26
CA LYS A 271 -31.06 -18.76 -8.46
C LYS A 271 -32.31 -18.51 -9.31
N MET A 272 -32.22 -17.60 -10.28
CA MET A 272 -33.34 -17.34 -11.19
C MET A 272 -33.61 -18.54 -12.11
N GLY A 273 -32.58 -19.27 -12.53
CA GLY A 273 -32.71 -20.50 -13.31
C GLY A 273 -33.36 -21.63 -12.52
N GLU A 274 -32.94 -21.83 -11.25
CA GLU A 274 -33.53 -22.83 -10.35
C GLU A 274 -35.03 -22.59 -10.14
N LEU A 275 -35.43 -21.34 -9.90
CA LEU A 275 -36.84 -20.96 -9.75
C LEU A 275 -37.64 -21.25 -11.02
N ALA A 276 -37.12 -20.91 -12.20
CA ALA A 276 -37.80 -21.22 -13.47
C ALA A 276 -37.98 -22.73 -13.69
N THR A 277 -37.02 -23.56 -13.27
CA THR A 277 -37.16 -25.03 -13.36
C THR A 277 -38.18 -25.60 -12.38
N LEU A 278 -38.32 -25.00 -11.19
CA LEU A 278 -39.35 -25.39 -10.21
C LEU A 278 -40.76 -25.10 -10.73
N ASP A 279 -40.96 -23.92 -11.31
CA ASP A 279 -42.26 -23.54 -11.89
C ASP A 279 -42.65 -24.47 -13.04
N SER A 280 -41.70 -24.83 -13.92
CA SER A 280 -41.97 -25.76 -15.04
C SER A 280 -42.35 -27.19 -14.61
N LYS A 281 -41.97 -27.62 -13.40
CA LYS A 281 -42.35 -28.94 -12.86
C LYS A 281 -43.71 -28.92 -12.18
N LEU A 282 -44.15 -27.75 -11.70
CA LEU A 282 -45.47 -27.57 -11.09
C LEU A 282 -46.58 -27.55 -12.14
N ASP A 283 -46.30 -27.11 -13.37
CA ASP A 283 -47.27 -27.06 -14.46
C ASP A 283 -47.57 -28.42 -15.14
N VAL A 284 -46.83 -29.48 -14.79
CA VAL A 284 -46.95 -30.84 -15.39
C VAL A 284 -47.62 -31.84 -14.43
N ALA A 285 -47.93 -31.43 -13.20
CA ALA A 285 -48.62 -32.23 -12.19
C ALA A 285 -50.10 -31.85 -12.08
#